data_AF-A0A538QT88-F1
#
_entry.id   AF-A0A538QT88-F1
#
_cell.length_a   1.000
_cell.length_b   1.000
_cell.length_c   1.000
_cell.angle_alpha   90.00
_cell.angle_beta   90.00
_cell.angle_gamma   90.00
#
_symmetry.space_group_name_H-M   'P 1'
#
loop_
_entity.id
_entity.type
_entity.pdbx_description
1 polymer ?
#
loop_
_entity_poly.entity_id
_entity_poly.type
_entity_poly.pdbx_seq_one_letter_code
_entity_poly.pdbx_strand_id
1 'polypeptide(L)'
;MHLGAFFYGTVDMPDAGADGPPAHTRSYGQEDYRRVYGDLIAYAKACDALGYDSFWTAEHHFHNHGFEVVPNVLLLNAVLAQHTRRIRLGALIHVLTAWHPIHFAEDYALADVLSGGRLL
;
A
#
# COMPACT_ATOMS: atom_id res chain seq x y z
N MET A 1 -3.32 -10.43 -21.31
CA MET A 1 -3.03 -10.85 -19.92
C MET A 1 -2.71 -9.59 -19.14
N HIS A 2 -3.30 -9.38 -17.96
CA HIS A 2 -2.96 -8.27 -17.07
C HIS A 2 -2.18 -8.80 -15.87
N LEU A 3 -1.09 -8.12 -15.50
CA LEU A 3 -0.20 -8.49 -14.41
C LEU A 3 -0.22 -7.41 -13.32
N GLY A 4 -0.80 -7.73 -12.17
CA GLY A 4 -0.80 -6.89 -10.98
C GLY A 4 0.22 -7.33 -9.94
N ALA A 5 0.76 -6.38 -9.19
CA ALA A 5 1.59 -6.63 -8.02
C ALA A 5 0.81 -6.29 -6.74
N PHE A 6 0.86 -7.19 -5.76
CA PHE A 6 0.08 -7.09 -4.52
C PHE A 6 1.02 -7.08 -3.32
N PHE A 7 0.98 -6.01 -2.55
CA PHE A 7 1.81 -5.83 -1.36
C PHE A 7 0.92 -5.50 -0.17
N TYR A 8 1.05 -6.24 0.94
CA TYR A 8 0.25 -5.94 2.13
C TYR A 8 0.69 -4.68 2.88
N GLY A 9 1.78 -4.03 2.44
CA GLY A 9 2.37 -2.91 3.15
C GLY A 9 2.99 -3.36 4.46
N THR A 10 3.72 -4.47 4.42
CA THR A 10 4.32 -5.10 5.60
C THR A 10 5.78 -4.73 5.78
N VAL A 11 6.24 -4.70 7.03
CA VAL A 11 7.67 -4.67 7.35
C VAL A 11 8.36 -5.92 6.84
N ASP A 12 9.62 -5.75 6.42
CA ASP A 12 10.46 -6.87 6.03
C ASP A 12 10.63 -7.85 7.20
N MET A 13 10.39 -9.12 6.90
CA MET A 13 10.49 -10.22 7.86
C MET A 13 11.63 -11.15 7.40
N PRO A 14 12.88 -10.92 7.82
CA PRO A 14 14.03 -11.71 7.37
C PRO A 14 13.96 -13.18 7.79
N ASP A 15 13.14 -13.46 8.81
CA ASP A 15 12.80 -14.77 9.37
C ASP A 15 11.37 -15.19 8.99
N ALA A 16 10.85 -14.73 7.85
CA ALA A 16 9.60 -15.22 7.28
C ALA A 16 9.73 -16.70 6.88
N GLY A 17 8.72 -17.50 7.20
CA GLY A 17 8.67 -18.91 6.83
C GLY A 17 7.99 -19.76 7.90
N ALA A 18 7.87 -21.06 7.61
CA ALA A 18 7.23 -22.02 8.52
C ALA A 18 7.97 -22.16 9.87
N ASP A 19 9.30 -21.98 9.85
CA ASP A 19 10.16 -22.06 11.03
C ASP A 19 10.34 -20.70 11.74
N GLY A 20 9.72 -19.64 11.22
CA GLY A 20 9.78 -18.30 11.79
C GLY A 20 8.94 -18.16 13.06
N PRO A 21 9.18 -17.10 13.87
CA PRO A 21 8.34 -16.83 15.02
C PRO A 21 6.88 -16.62 14.59
N PRO A 22 5.91 -17.11 15.39
CA PRO A 22 4.50 -16.88 15.13
C PRO A 22 4.19 -15.39 14.99
N ALA A 23 3.31 -15.03 14.05
CA ALA A 23 2.97 -13.64 13.74
C ALA A 23 2.67 -12.80 15.00
N HIS A 24 1.96 -13.40 15.97
CA HIS A 24 1.54 -12.72 17.18
C HIS A 24 2.65 -12.38 18.20
N THR A 25 3.85 -12.92 18.00
CA THR A 25 5.02 -12.70 18.86
C THR A 25 6.01 -11.69 18.27
N ARG A 26 5.75 -11.23 17.04
CA ARG A 26 6.62 -10.31 16.33
C ARG A 26 6.46 -8.88 16.86
N SER A 27 7.56 -8.13 16.87
CA SER A 27 7.63 -6.73 17.27
C SER A 27 8.73 -6.04 16.48
N TYR A 28 8.46 -4.83 16.01
CA TYR A 28 9.35 -4.07 15.14
C TYR A 28 9.52 -2.63 15.63
N GLY A 29 10.58 -1.96 15.16
CA GLY A 29 10.92 -0.60 15.54
C GLY A 29 10.36 0.47 14.60
N GLN A 30 10.40 1.73 15.05
CA GLN A 30 9.97 2.87 14.24
C GLN A 30 10.74 3.00 12.91
N GLU A 31 12.02 2.65 12.89
CA GLU A 31 12.82 2.65 11.65
C GLU A 31 12.33 1.60 10.65
N ASP A 32 11.91 0.41 11.11
CA ASP A 32 11.35 -0.62 10.24
C ASP A 32 10.05 -0.11 9.59
N TYR A 33 9.17 0.51 10.37
CA TYR A 33 7.93 1.10 9.86
C TYR A 33 8.19 2.18 8.82
N ARG A 34 9.16 3.06 9.07
CA ARG A 34 9.54 4.12 8.13
C ARG A 34 10.14 3.56 6.85
N ARG A 35 10.95 2.50 6.94
CA ARG A 35 11.59 1.85 5.80
C ARG A 35 10.55 1.34 4.80
N VAL A 36 9.47 0.72 5.26
CA VAL A 36 8.39 0.19 4.40
C VAL A 36 7.83 1.24 3.44
N TYR A 37 7.63 2.48 3.87
CA TYR A 37 7.11 3.51 2.98
C TYR A 37 8.09 3.89 1.87
N GLY A 38 9.39 3.92 2.17
CA GLY A 38 10.44 4.08 1.16
C GLY A 38 10.44 2.92 0.17
N ASP A 39 10.29 1.70 0.69
CA ASP A 39 10.25 0.47 -0.11
C ASP A 39 9.01 0.43 -1.01
N LEU A 40 7.82 0.76 -0.51
CA LEU A 40 6.58 0.81 -1.30
C LEU A 40 6.70 1.79 -2.47
N ILE A 41 7.34 2.95 -2.28
CA ILE A 41 7.65 3.89 -3.36
C ILE A 41 8.62 3.25 -4.37
N ALA A 42 9.68 2.59 -3.89
CA ALA A 42 10.65 1.92 -4.75
C ALA A 42 10.00 0.77 -5.55
N TYR A 43 9.15 -0.02 -4.92
CA TYR A 43 8.40 -1.13 -5.52
C TYR A 43 7.44 -0.62 -6.59
N ALA A 44 6.65 0.42 -6.29
CA ALA A 44 5.74 1.02 -7.26
C ALA A 44 6.50 1.55 -8.49
N LYS A 45 7.63 2.23 -8.29
CA LYS A 45 8.51 2.69 -9.39
C LYS A 45 9.07 1.53 -10.22
N ALA A 46 9.49 0.46 -9.56
CA ALA A 46 10.00 -0.73 -10.23
C ALA A 46 8.90 -1.42 -11.06
N CYS A 47 7.72 -1.65 -10.48
CA CYS A 47 6.58 -2.22 -11.18
C CYS A 47 6.16 -1.37 -12.39
N ASP A 48 6.12 -0.04 -12.23
CA ASP A 48 5.82 0.92 -13.30
C ASP A 48 6.81 0.80 -14.46
N ALA A 49 8.12 0.76 -14.15
CA ALA A 49 9.19 0.63 -15.13
C ALA A 49 9.24 -0.75 -15.81
N LEU A 50 8.88 -1.81 -15.09
CA LEU A 50 8.86 -3.19 -15.59
C LEU A 50 7.60 -3.51 -16.40
N GLY A 51 6.64 -2.59 -16.50
CA GLY A 51 5.48 -2.76 -17.36
C GLY A 51 4.26 -3.38 -16.69
N TYR A 52 4.23 -3.53 -15.36
CA TYR A 52 3.05 -4.03 -14.64
C TYR A 52 1.82 -3.15 -14.89
N ASP A 53 0.63 -3.75 -14.85
CA ASP A 53 -0.63 -3.07 -15.08
C ASP A 53 -1.14 -2.35 -13.83
N SER A 54 -0.92 -2.94 -12.65
CA SER A 54 -1.44 -2.41 -11.39
C SER A 54 -0.57 -2.74 -10.17
N PHE A 55 -0.63 -1.88 -9.18
CA PHE A 55 0.01 -2.00 -7.87
C PHE A 55 -1.04 -1.83 -6.78
N TRP A 56 -1.06 -2.76 -5.83
CA TRP A 56 -2.11 -2.85 -4.81
C TRP A 56 -1.53 -2.89 -3.41
N THR A 57 -2.12 -2.11 -2.51
CA THR A 57 -1.84 -2.17 -1.06
C THR A 57 -3.07 -2.37 -0.21
N ALA A 58 -2.90 -2.93 0.99
CA ALA A 58 -3.99 -3.21 1.91
C ALA A 58 -4.08 -2.18 3.04
N GLU A 59 -5.30 -1.82 3.44
CA GLU A 59 -5.54 -0.91 4.55
C GLU A 59 -5.64 -1.68 5.87
N HIS A 60 -4.75 -1.36 6.81
CA HIS A 60 -4.67 -1.99 8.12
C HIS A 60 -4.54 -0.96 9.24
N HIS A 61 -5.30 -1.15 10.32
CA HIS A 61 -5.37 -0.21 11.44
C HIS A 61 -5.01 -0.91 12.74
N PHE A 62 -4.14 -0.27 13.53
CA PHE A 62 -3.84 -0.66 14.91
C PHE A 62 -3.51 -2.14 15.10
N HIS A 63 -2.85 -2.76 14.11
CA HIS A 63 -2.46 -4.15 14.18
C HIS A 63 -1.48 -4.32 15.36
N ASN A 64 -1.90 -5.05 16.39
CA ASN A 64 -1.15 -5.25 17.64
C ASN A 64 0.24 -5.89 17.43
N HIS A 65 0.41 -6.63 16.34
CA HIS A 65 1.67 -7.27 15.92
C HIS A 65 2.56 -6.36 15.05
N GLY A 66 2.07 -5.17 14.67
CA GLY A 66 2.86 -4.07 14.11
C GLY A 66 3.42 -4.24 12.70
N PHE A 67 3.27 -5.40 12.05
CA PHE A 67 3.93 -5.62 10.77
C PHE A 67 3.19 -5.05 9.56
N GLU A 68 1.87 -4.89 9.58
CA GLU A 68 1.09 -4.22 8.51
C GLU A 68 0.94 -2.73 8.84
N VAL A 69 1.52 -1.86 8.00
CA VAL A 69 1.76 -0.46 8.41
C VAL A 69 1.05 0.59 7.57
N VAL A 70 0.16 0.21 6.66
CA VAL A 70 -0.56 1.15 5.77
C VAL A 70 -1.99 1.39 6.27
N PRO A 71 -2.27 2.47 7.02
CA PRO A 71 -3.62 2.77 7.51
C PRO A 71 -4.48 3.58 6.53
N ASN A 72 -3.88 4.13 5.47
CA ASN A 72 -4.60 4.95 4.49
C ASN A 72 -4.03 4.69 3.09
N VAL A 73 -4.65 3.74 2.39
CA VAL A 73 -4.24 3.35 1.04
C VAL A 73 -4.52 4.46 0.03
N LEU A 74 -5.58 5.24 0.21
CA LEU A 74 -5.92 6.32 -0.72
C LEU A 74 -4.84 7.42 -0.71
N LEU A 75 -4.42 7.85 0.47
CA LEU A 75 -3.32 8.81 0.61
C LEU A 75 -2.01 8.25 0.06
N LEU A 76 -1.71 6.98 0.34
CA LEU A 76 -0.54 6.31 -0.21
C LEU A 76 -0.59 6.31 -1.76
N ASN A 77 -1.73 5.94 -2.35
CA ASN A 77 -1.90 5.93 -3.80
C ASN A 77 -1.75 7.33 -4.42
N ALA A 78 -2.26 8.38 -3.77
CA ALA A 78 -2.03 9.75 -4.21
C ALA A 78 -0.53 10.11 -4.24
N VAL A 79 0.25 9.66 -3.24
CA VAL A 79 1.72 9.83 -3.21
C VAL A 79 2.39 8.99 -4.30
N LEU A 80 2.05 7.71 -4.43
CA LEU A 80 2.62 6.81 -5.42
C LEU A 80 2.33 7.28 -6.86
N ALA A 81 1.20 7.93 -7.09
CA ALA A 81 0.85 8.52 -8.37
C ALA A 81 1.88 9.58 -8.81
N GLN A 82 2.48 10.34 -7.88
CA GLN A 82 3.52 11.34 -8.19
C GLN A 82 4.88 10.70 -8.49
N HIS A 83 5.09 9.45 -8.08
CA HIS A 83 6.34 8.72 -8.30
C HIS A 83 6.30 7.77 -9.50
N THR A 84 5.13 7.59 -10.13
CA THR A 84 4.89 6.63 -11.22
C THR A 84 4.21 7.31 -12.40
N ARG A 85 4.27 6.70 -13.59
CA ARG A 85 3.77 7.31 -14.83
C ARG A 85 2.59 6.59 -15.45
N ARG A 86 2.55 5.26 -15.40
CA ARG A 86 1.56 4.45 -16.17
C ARG A 86 0.79 3.46 -15.30
N ILE A 87 1.40 2.92 -14.25
CA ILE A 87 0.81 1.90 -13.40
C ILE A 87 -0.44 2.43 -12.72
N ARG A 88 -1.47 1.58 -12.64
CA ARG A 88 -2.70 1.86 -11.92
C ARG A 88 -2.55 1.49 -10.44
N LEU A 89 -3.19 2.24 -9.56
CA LEU A 89 -2.96 2.17 -8.11
C LEU A 89 -4.28 1.83 -7.41
N GLY A 90 -4.33 0.68 -6.75
CA GLY A 90 -5.54 0.16 -6.16
C GLY A 90 -5.41 -0.17 -4.68
N ALA A 91 -6.56 -0.41 -4.05
CA ALA A 91 -6.65 -0.87 -2.67
C ALA A 91 -7.17 -2.30 -2.58
N LEU A 92 -6.55 -3.09 -1.70
CA LEU A 92 -6.95 -4.45 -1.39
C LEU A 92 -6.93 -4.67 0.14
N ILE A 93 -7.69 -3.94 0.94
CA ILE A 93 -8.96 -3.26 0.61
C ILE A 93 -8.98 -1.81 1.10
N HIS A 94 -10.01 -1.03 0.72
CA HIS A 94 -10.44 0.12 1.52
C HIS A 94 -11.39 -0.34 2.62
N VAL A 95 -11.13 0.03 3.87
CA VAL A 95 -12.03 -0.30 5.00
C VAL A 95 -13.12 0.76 5.10
N LEU A 96 -14.02 0.82 4.11
CA LEU A 96 -14.99 1.92 3.93
C LEU A 96 -15.88 2.19 5.17
N THR A 97 -16.10 1.19 6.03
CA THR A 97 -16.83 1.36 7.29
C THR A 97 -16.11 2.25 8.32
N ALA A 98 -14.81 2.50 8.14
CA ALA A 98 -14.01 3.41 8.96
C ALA A 98 -13.95 4.84 8.39
N TRP A 99 -14.55 5.09 7.22
CA TRP A 99 -14.49 6.37 6.53
C TRP A 99 -15.81 7.13 6.58
N HIS A 100 -15.74 8.46 6.63
CA HIS A 100 -16.90 9.28 6.30
C HIS A 100 -17.11 9.21 4.78
N PRO A 101 -18.30 8.78 4.30
CA PRO A 101 -18.47 8.44 2.88
C PRO A 101 -18.29 9.63 1.94
N ILE A 102 -18.67 10.84 2.38
CA ILE A 102 -18.49 12.06 1.57
C ILE A 102 -17.00 12.41 1.44
N HIS A 103 -16.23 12.33 2.54
CA HIS A 103 -14.81 12.65 2.49
C HIS A 103 -14.06 11.63 1.63
N PHE A 104 -14.39 10.35 1.78
CA PHE A 104 -13.79 9.31 0.94
C PHE A 104 -14.07 9.57 -0.55
N ALA A 105 -15.32 9.90 -0.91
CA ALA A 105 -15.66 10.20 -2.30
C ALA A 105 -14.92 11.44 -2.84
N GLU A 106 -14.83 12.52 -2.05
CA GLU A 106 -14.12 13.74 -2.41
C GLU A 106 -12.61 13.51 -2.56
N ASP A 107 -11.98 12.86 -1.58
CA ASP A 107 -10.55 12.54 -1.59
C ASP A 107 -10.20 11.60 -2.75
N TYR A 108 -11.03 10.58 -3.00
CA TYR A 108 -10.80 9.62 -4.07
C TYR A 108 -10.93 10.27 -5.45
N ALA A 109 -11.97 11.08 -5.66
CA ALA A 109 -12.16 11.82 -6.90
C ALA A 109 -11.00 12.80 -7.17
N LEU A 110 -10.54 13.51 -6.13
CA LEU A 110 -9.39 14.40 -6.23
C LEU A 110 -8.11 13.62 -6.61
N ALA A 111 -7.82 12.52 -5.91
CA ALA A 111 -6.68 11.69 -6.21
C ALA A 111 -6.73 11.12 -7.64
N ASP A 112 -7.91 10.70 -8.11
CA ASP A 112 -8.09 10.18 -9.46
C ASP A 112 -7.77 11.23 -10.53
N VAL A 113 -8.30 12.45 -10.39
CA VAL A 113 -7.99 13.58 -11.27
C VAL A 113 -6.49 13.87 -11.29
N LEU A 114 -5.85 13.95 -10.12
CA LEU A 114 -4.41 14.26 -10.01
C LEU A 114 -3.50 13.14 -10.53
N SER A 115 -3.97 11.90 -10.50
CA SER A 115 -3.24 10.75 -11.05
C SER A 115 -3.35 10.61 -12.57
N GLY A 116 -4.32 11.30 -13.20
CA GLY A 116 -4.69 11.10 -14.59
C GLY A 116 -5.56 9.85 -14.83
N GLY A 117 -6.49 9.53 -13.92
CA GLY A 117 -7.42 8.39 -14.08
C GLY A 117 -6.82 7.03 -13.73
N ARG A 118 -5.79 7.00 -12.88
CA ARG A 118 -5.02 5.79 -12.54
C ARG A 118 -5.42 5.13 -11.22
N LEU A 119 -6.39 5.67 -10.49
CA LEU A 119 -6.90 5.01 -9.29
C LEU A 119 -7.78 3.80 -9.71
N LEU A 120 -7.86 2.80 -8.83
CA LEU A 120 -8.59 1.54 -9.00
C LEU A 120 -9.50 1.23 -7.82
#